data_AF-A0A2A2QY42-F1
#
_entry.id   AF-A0A2A2QY42-F1
#
_cell.length_a   1.000
_cell.length_b   1.000
_cell.length_c   1.000
_cell.angle_alpha   90.00
_cell.angle_beta   90.00
_cell.angle_gamma   90.00
#
_symmetry.space_group_name_H-M   'P 1'
#
loop_
_entity.id
_entity.type
_entity.pdbx_description
1 polymer ?
#
loop_
_entity_poly.entity_id
_entity_poly.type
_entity_poly.pdbx_seq_one_letter_code
_entity_poly.pdbx_strand_id
1 'polypeptide(L)'
;MKTLHHSLIVLLTLFTLATLHAAPPVRTARVEIIGSWSADQVDLDVDNVSEGGKATAANWAGTDPAKHMIVEFPANAGWKQASITFVPHKTGRVALSLLGTYSRVSSSSKELTPVFIAYDDIKVEGATLKNPSFEASDASGKPDDWTINNSTDGLPPIDDRNRAKIVTGNAVDGEKALRVWHNSRANQTLQVEAEKPVTITFSYRLSD
;
A
#
# COMPACT_ATOMS: atom_id res chain seq x y z
N MET A 1 -18.51 -77.57 -27.51
CA MET A 1 -18.27 -76.85 -26.24
C MET A 1 -18.04 -75.38 -26.57
N LYS A 2 -18.91 -74.47 -26.11
CA LYS A 2 -18.77 -73.01 -26.25
C LYS A 2 -18.32 -72.45 -24.90
N THR A 3 -17.18 -71.80 -24.83
CA THR A 3 -16.70 -71.08 -23.64
C THR A 3 -16.88 -69.59 -23.85
N LEU A 4 -17.79 -68.96 -23.11
CA LEU A 4 -17.91 -67.51 -23.00
C LEU A 4 -16.74 -66.98 -22.15
N HIS A 5 -16.07 -65.94 -22.61
CA HIS A 5 -15.19 -65.11 -21.76
C HIS A 5 -15.93 -63.82 -21.45
N HIS A 6 -16.26 -63.63 -20.18
CA HIS A 6 -16.76 -62.37 -19.65
C HIS A 6 -15.55 -61.52 -19.27
N SER A 7 -15.33 -60.41 -19.97
CA SER A 7 -14.35 -59.40 -19.59
C SER A 7 -14.95 -58.48 -18.52
N LEU A 8 -14.34 -58.52 -17.34
CA LEU A 8 -14.61 -57.64 -16.20
C LEU A 8 -14.04 -56.24 -16.51
N ILE A 9 -14.91 -55.23 -16.63
CA ILE A 9 -14.50 -53.82 -16.74
C ILE A 9 -14.33 -53.28 -15.31
N VAL A 10 -13.09 -52.99 -14.93
CA VAL A 10 -12.77 -52.26 -13.69
C VAL A 10 -12.77 -50.78 -14.00
N LEU A 11 -13.75 -50.04 -13.48
CA LEU A 11 -13.85 -48.59 -13.60
C LEU A 11 -13.03 -47.95 -12.47
N LEU A 12 -11.85 -47.40 -12.78
CA LEU A 12 -10.99 -46.70 -11.82
C LEU A 12 -11.45 -45.23 -11.72
N THR A 13 -12.13 -44.87 -10.64
CA THR A 13 -12.49 -43.46 -10.36
C THR A 13 -11.30 -42.73 -9.74
N LEU A 14 -10.65 -41.86 -10.52
CA LEU A 14 -9.66 -40.91 -10.01
C LEU A 14 -10.36 -39.82 -9.19
N PHE A 15 -10.19 -39.83 -7.87
CA PHE A 15 -10.50 -38.67 -7.03
C PHE A 15 -9.35 -37.67 -7.14
N THR A 16 -9.55 -36.57 -7.88
CA THR A 16 -8.65 -35.41 -7.80
C THR A 16 -8.89 -34.70 -6.47
N LEU A 17 -7.96 -34.87 -5.52
CA LEU A 17 -7.87 -33.99 -4.35
C LEU A 17 -7.51 -32.59 -4.83
N ALA A 18 -8.50 -31.70 -4.92
CA ALA A 18 -8.25 -30.28 -5.08
C ALA A 18 -7.64 -29.76 -3.78
N THR A 19 -6.32 -29.64 -3.73
CA THR A 19 -5.62 -28.92 -2.67
C THR A 19 -6.01 -27.45 -2.76
N LEU A 20 -6.78 -26.98 -1.78
CA LEU A 20 -7.08 -25.56 -1.58
C LEU A 20 -5.75 -24.86 -1.20
N HIS A 21 -5.00 -24.39 -2.19
CA HIS A 21 -3.88 -23.51 -1.93
C HIS A 21 -4.45 -22.18 -1.43
N ALA A 22 -4.01 -21.73 -0.24
CA ALA A 22 -4.29 -20.38 0.19
C ALA A 22 -3.80 -19.41 -0.90
N ALA A 23 -4.66 -18.47 -1.31
CA ALA A 23 -4.27 -17.45 -2.27
C ALA A 23 -2.99 -16.75 -1.77
N PRO A 24 -2.02 -16.48 -2.66
CA PRO A 24 -0.80 -15.81 -2.26
C PRO A 24 -1.15 -14.47 -1.60
N PRO A 25 -0.39 -14.05 -0.59
CA PRO A 25 -0.67 -12.79 0.11
C PRO A 25 -0.68 -11.63 -0.89
N VAL A 26 -1.70 -10.77 -0.80
CA VAL A 26 -1.86 -9.61 -1.66
C VAL A 26 -0.71 -8.64 -1.40
N ARG A 27 0.16 -8.46 -2.40
CA ARG A 27 1.30 -7.55 -2.35
C ARG A 27 0.95 -6.27 -3.08
N THR A 28 0.56 -5.24 -2.33
CA THR A 28 0.17 -3.96 -2.91
C THR A 28 0.92 -2.82 -2.26
N ALA A 29 1.28 -1.85 -3.09
CA ALA A 29 1.51 -0.49 -2.66
C ALA A 29 0.17 0.07 -2.19
N ARG A 30 0.14 0.67 -1.00
CA ARG A 30 -1.06 1.29 -0.43
C ARG A 30 -0.75 2.75 -0.14
N VAL A 31 -1.58 3.63 -0.69
CA VAL A 31 -1.59 5.05 -0.39
C VAL A 31 -2.89 5.36 0.33
N GLU A 32 -2.81 6.07 1.45
CA GLU A 32 -3.98 6.56 2.15
C GLU A 32 -4.03 8.08 2.09
N ILE A 33 -5.22 8.62 1.84
CA ILE A 33 -5.51 10.06 1.78
C ILE A 33 -6.53 10.34 2.89
N ILE A 34 -6.13 11.16 3.87
CA ILE A 34 -6.82 11.24 5.16
C ILE A 34 -7.11 12.69 5.53
N GLY A 35 -8.37 13.10 5.39
CA GLY A 35 -8.85 14.43 5.76
C GLY A 35 -9.23 14.56 7.24
N SER A 36 -9.30 13.46 7.99
CA SER A 36 -9.72 13.42 9.40
C SER A 36 -8.60 13.56 10.43
N TRP A 37 -7.33 13.60 10.01
CA TRP A 37 -6.18 13.76 10.93
C TRP A 37 -5.89 15.20 11.33
N SER A 38 -6.56 16.16 10.72
CA SER A 38 -6.48 17.58 11.08
C SER A 38 -7.79 18.04 11.72
N ALA A 39 -7.74 19.16 12.45
CA ALA A 39 -8.97 19.81 12.93
C ALA A 39 -9.87 20.29 11.78
N ASP A 40 -9.33 20.35 10.55
CA ASP A 40 -10.07 20.84 9.39
C ASP A 40 -11.13 19.83 8.97
N GLN A 41 -10.92 18.51 9.11
CA GLN A 41 -11.91 17.46 8.80
C GLN A 41 -12.45 17.54 7.36
N VAL A 42 -11.60 17.22 6.37
CA VAL A 42 -11.88 17.40 4.94
C VAL A 42 -12.51 16.14 4.33
N ASP A 43 -13.69 16.28 3.73
CA ASP A 43 -14.33 15.23 2.91
C ASP A 43 -13.64 15.15 1.54
N LEU A 44 -13.56 13.93 0.99
CA LEU A 44 -12.75 13.60 -0.17
C LEU A 44 -13.56 12.73 -1.15
N ASP A 45 -13.57 13.11 -2.42
CA ASP A 45 -13.96 12.23 -3.50
C ASP A 45 -12.72 11.77 -4.26
N VAL A 46 -12.64 10.48 -4.61
CA VAL A 46 -11.63 9.98 -5.54
C VAL A 46 -12.22 10.06 -6.95
N ASP A 47 -11.66 10.96 -7.75
CA ASP A 47 -12.09 11.21 -9.13
C ASP A 47 -11.49 10.17 -10.09
N ASN A 48 -10.18 9.92 -9.97
CA ASN A 48 -9.48 8.99 -10.86
C ASN A 48 -8.39 8.19 -10.15
N VAL A 49 -8.20 6.96 -10.61
CA VAL A 49 -7.11 6.08 -10.19
C VAL A 49 -6.52 5.45 -11.46
N SER A 50 -5.19 5.48 -11.60
CA SER A 50 -4.53 4.86 -12.74
C SER A 50 -4.76 3.35 -12.82
N GLU A 51 -4.47 2.77 -13.98
CA GLU A 51 -4.68 1.35 -14.28
C GLU A 51 -4.16 0.41 -13.17
N GLY A 52 -4.98 -0.60 -12.85
CA GLY A 52 -4.68 -1.61 -11.83
C GLY A 52 -4.90 -1.16 -10.39
N GLY A 53 -5.09 0.13 -10.14
CA GLY A 53 -5.40 0.67 -8.83
C GLY A 53 -6.84 0.42 -8.39
N LYS A 54 -7.04 0.32 -7.08
CA LYS A 54 -8.37 0.18 -6.46
C LYS A 54 -8.50 1.18 -5.32
N ALA A 55 -9.48 2.08 -5.43
CA ALA A 55 -9.84 2.99 -4.35
C ALA A 55 -11.03 2.45 -3.56
N THR A 56 -10.94 2.52 -2.24
CA THR A 56 -12.01 2.19 -1.30
C THR A 56 -11.98 3.14 -0.12
N ALA A 57 -13.14 3.48 0.43
CA ALA A 57 -13.20 4.18 1.70
C ALA A 57 -12.81 3.25 2.87
N ALA A 58 -12.14 3.80 3.88
CA ALA A 58 -11.87 3.07 5.11
C ALA A 58 -13.18 2.72 5.83
N ASN A 59 -13.31 1.48 6.28
CA ASN A 59 -14.56 0.93 6.82
C ASN A 59 -14.41 0.28 8.20
N TRP A 60 -13.35 0.61 8.94
CA TRP A 60 -13.15 0.10 10.30
C TRP A 60 -13.70 1.05 11.37
N ALA A 61 -13.80 0.55 12.60
CA ALA A 61 -14.34 1.35 13.70
C ALA A 61 -13.49 2.61 13.93
N GLY A 62 -14.16 3.76 14.08
CA GLY A 62 -13.53 5.05 14.35
C GLY A 62 -13.05 5.81 13.10
N THR A 63 -13.29 5.30 11.88
CA THR A 63 -13.05 6.07 10.65
C THR A 63 -14.34 6.59 10.05
N ASP A 64 -14.25 7.80 9.49
CA ASP A 64 -15.27 8.35 8.59
C ASP A 64 -14.89 8.01 7.14
N PRO A 65 -15.69 7.19 6.42
CA PRO A 65 -15.38 6.78 5.06
C PRO A 65 -15.30 7.95 4.07
N ALA A 66 -15.98 9.08 4.33
CA ALA A 66 -15.90 10.26 3.46
C ALA A 66 -14.56 11.01 3.60
N LYS A 67 -13.79 10.73 4.67
CA LYS A 67 -12.55 11.46 5.01
C LYS A 67 -11.31 10.58 4.99
N HIS A 68 -11.43 9.31 4.66
CA HIS A 68 -10.31 8.36 4.68
C HIS A 68 -10.40 7.42 3.50
N MET A 69 -9.62 7.73 2.47
CA MET A 69 -9.52 6.93 1.26
C MET A 69 -8.27 6.06 1.30
N ILE A 70 -8.43 4.81 0.85
CA ILE A 70 -7.37 3.83 0.70
C ILE A 70 -7.29 3.50 -0.79
N VAL A 71 -6.09 3.62 -1.36
CA VAL A 71 -5.84 3.25 -2.75
C VAL A 71 -4.72 2.25 -2.81
N GLU A 72 -4.98 1.10 -3.44
CA GLU A 72 -4.03 -0.01 -3.52
C GLU A 72 -3.66 -0.35 -4.96
N PHE A 73 -2.38 -0.62 -5.19
CA PHE A 73 -1.83 -0.98 -6.50
C PHE A 73 -1.00 -2.27 -6.43
N PRO A 74 -1.22 -3.26 -7.32
CA PRO A 74 -0.43 -4.49 -7.36
C PRO A 74 1.07 -4.23 -7.59
N ALA A 75 1.88 -4.62 -6.61
CA ALA A 75 3.32 -4.42 -6.62
C ALA A 75 4.09 -5.69 -7.03
N ASN A 76 5.18 -5.50 -7.77
CA ASN A 76 6.19 -6.53 -8.05
C ASN A 76 7.59 -5.91 -7.92
N ALA A 77 8.65 -6.67 -8.17
CA ALA A 77 10.02 -6.19 -7.96
C ALA A 77 10.44 -5.04 -8.92
N GLY A 78 9.72 -4.83 -10.02
CA GLY A 78 10.00 -3.75 -10.96
C GLY A 78 9.33 -2.44 -10.53
N TRP A 79 9.99 -1.33 -10.82
CA TRP A 79 9.39 0.00 -10.67
C TRP A 79 8.19 0.14 -11.61
N LYS A 80 7.11 0.67 -11.06
CA LYS A 80 5.90 1.05 -11.78
C LYS A 80 5.52 2.45 -11.37
N GLN A 81 4.82 3.15 -12.26
CA GLN A 81 4.21 4.43 -11.96
C GLN A 81 2.71 4.26 -11.75
N ALA A 82 2.14 5.00 -10.81
CA ALA A 82 0.70 5.11 -10.60
C ALA A 82 0.31 6.57 -10.37
N SER A 83 -0.97 6.87 -10.52
CA SER A 83 -1.54 8.17 -10.19
C SER A 83 -2.90 8.04 -9.48
N ILE A 84 -3.18 8.99 -8.60
CA ILE A 84 -4.46 9.15 -7.90
C ILE A 84 -4.87 10.62 -8.04
N THR A 85 -6.11 10.88 -8.42
CA THR A 85 -6.72 12.21 -8.36
C THR A 85 -7.86 12.19 -7.35
N PHE A 86 -7.84 13.12 -6.40
CA PHE A 86 -8.94 13.33 -5.47
C PHE A 86 -9.38 14.79 -5.45
N VAL A 87 -10.62 15.03 -5.04
CA VAL A 87 -11.22 16.36 -4.92
C VAL A 87 -11.62 16.58 -3.47
N PRO A 88 -11.04 17.56 -2.77
CA PRO A 88 -11.43 17.91 -1.42
C PRO A 88 -12.65 18.84 -1.42
N HIS A 89 -13.65 18.55 -0.58
CA HIS A 89 -14.88 19.37 -0.52
C HIS A 89 -14.70 20.71 0.22
N LYS A 90 -13.54 20.90 0.83
CA LYS A 90 -13.17 22.18 1.46
C LYS A 90 -11.67 22.37 1.57
N THR A 91 -11.27 23.64 1.70
CA THR A 91 -9.88 24.03 1.98
C THR A 91 -9.47 23.55 3.36
N GLY A 92 -8.28 22.95 3.46
CA GLY A 92 -7.77 22.43 4.72
C GLY A 92 -6.55 21.55 4.54
N ARG A 93 -6.24 20.78 5.59
CA ARG A 93 -5.11 19.86 5.61
C ARG A 93 -5.56 18.42 5.46
N VAL A 94 -4.95 17.73 4.50
CA VAL A 94 -5.13 16.31 4.21
C VAL A 94 -3.78 15.61 4.40
N ALA A 95 -3.76 14.47 5.08
CA ALA A 95 -2.55 13.66 5.18
C ALA A 95 -2.43 12.70 4.00
N LEU A 96 -1.26 12.67 3.37
CA LEU A 96 -0.82 11.61 2.47
C LEU A 96 -0.02 10.60 3.30
N SER A 97 -0.40 9.33 3.25
CA SER A 97 0.27 8.24 3.95
C SER A 97 0.72 7.16 2.95
N LEU A 98 2.01 6.84 2.97
CA LEU A 98 2.62 5.80 2.14
C LEU A 98 2.89 4.56 2.98
N LEU A 99 2.40 3.40 2.53
CA LEU A 99 2.58 2.13 3.21
C LEU A 99 2.46 0.94 2.25
N GLY A 100 2.94 -0.22 2.69
CA GLY A 100 2.57 -1.49 2.09
C GLY A 100 1.40 -2.14 2.83
N THR A 101 0.83 -3.18 2.22
CA THR A 101 -0.04 -4.11 2.95
C THR A 101 0.75 -4.96 3.96
N TYR A 102 0.06 -5.92 4.54
CA TYR A 102 0.64 -6.97 5.35
C TYR A 102 -0.10 -8.27 5.05
N SER A 103 0.54 -9.39 5.34
CA SER A 103 -0.16 -10.67 5.48
C SER A 103 -0.09 -11.13 6.92
N ARG A 104 -0.92 -12.09 7.31
CA ARG A 104 -0.79 -12.76 8.61
C ARG A 104 0.04 -14.02 8.44
N VAL A 105 0.82 -14.38 9.46
CA VAL A 105 1.59 -15.64 9.49
C VAL A 105 0.66 -16.85 9.37
N SER A 106 -0.53 -16.75 9.97
CA SER A 106 -1.63 -17.70 9.80
C SER A 106 -2.97 -16.98 9.99
N SER A 107 -4.08 -17.60 9.59
CA SER A 107 -5.42 -17.00 9.73
C SER A 107 -5.83 -16.68 11.17
N SER A 108 -5.28 -17.41 12.15
CA SER A 108 -5.52 -17.21 13.58
C SER A 108 -4.46 -16.34 14.27
N SER A 109 -3.33 -16.08 13.60
CA SER A 109 -2.24 -15.31 14.19
C SER A 109 -2.53 -13.81 14.17
N LYS A 110 -2.10 -13.12 15.24
CA LYS A 110 -2.00 -11.66 15.27
C LYS A 110 -0.70 -11.14 14.65
N GLU A 111 0.27 -12.03 14.45
CA GLU A 111 1.57 -11.69 13.85
C GLU A 111 1.43 -11.46 12.35
N LEU A 112 2.04 -10.37 11.90
CA LEU A 112 1.99 -9.91 10.53
C LEU A 112 3.34 -10.16 9.82
N THR A 113 3.28 -10.63 8.59
CA THR A 113 4.42 -10.57 7.68
C THR A 113 4.40 -9.21 6.97
N PRO A 114 5.47 -8.41 7.07
CA PRO A 114 5.57 -7.16 6.32
C PRO A 114 5.50 -7.39 4.81
N VAL A 115 4.77 -6.52 4.11
CA VAL A 115 4.96 -6.32 2.67
C VAL A 115 5.63 -4.96 2.52
N PHE A 116 6.93 -4.97 2.21
CA PHE A 116 7.68 -3.74 2.03
C PHE A 116 7.44 -3.17 0.63
N ILE A 117 7.23 -1.86 0.58
CA ILE A 117 7.08 -1.12 -0.67
C ILE A 117 8.10 0.01 -0.64
N ALA A 118 8.86 0.14 -1.73
CA ALA A 118 9.65 1.33 -1.97
C ALA A 118 8.84 2.32 -2.81
N TYR A 119 8.85 3.58 -2.41
CA TYR A 119 8.25 4.71 -3.13
C TYR A 119 9.32 5.70 -3.54
N ASP A 120 9.12 6.35 -4.69
CA ASP A 120 10.02 7.36 -5.23
C ASP A 120 9.33 8.25 -6.29
N ASP A 121 10.00 9.33 -6.72
CA ASP A 121 9.57 10.26 -7.76
C ASP A 121 8.11 10.73 -7.60
N ILE A 122 7.79 11.26 -6.41
CA ILE A 122 6.42 11.68 -6.11
C ILE A 122 6.16 13.08 -6.66
N LYS A 123 5.18 13.21 -7.54
CA LYS A 123 4.73 14.48 -8.12
C LYS A 123 3.34 14.80 -7.61
N VAL A 124 3.13 16.04 -7.18
CA VAL A 124 1.82 16.51 -6.70
C VAL A 124 1.44 17.77 -7.46
N GLU A 125 0.29 17.72 -8.11
CA GLU A 125 -0.38 18.86 -8.73
C GLU A 125 -1.58 19.26 -7.86
N GLY A 126 -1.85 20.56 -7.72
CA GLY A 126 -2.94 21.08 -6.88
C GLY A 126 -2.61 21.21 -5.38
N ALA A 127 -1.43 20.77 -4.95
CA ALA A 127 -0.90 20.97 -3.61
C ALA A 127 0.65 21.00 -3.63
N THR A 128 1.27 21.32 -2.49
CA THR A 128 2.74 21.26 -2.34
C THR A 128 3.14 20.02 -1.55
N LEU A 129 4.12 19.28 -2.08
CA LEU A 129 4.82 18.20 -1.40
C LEU A 129 6.30 18.57 -1.30
N LYS A 130 6.90 18.31 -0.14
CA LYS A 130 8.32 18.52 0.11
C LYS A 130 9.08 17.20 0.06
N ASN A 131 10.34 17.28 -0.34
CA ASN A 131 11.24 16.14 -0.45
C ASN A 131 10.62 14.93 -1.21
N PRO A 132 10.12 15.15 -2.44
CA PRO A 132 9.37 14.14 -3.20
C PRO A 132 10.17 12.92 -3.66
N SER A 133 11.49 13.08 -3.82
CA SER A 133 12.45 12.02 -4.19
C SER A 133 13.28 11.51 -3.01
N PHE A 134 12.97 11.97 -1.79
CA PHE A 134 13.61 11.49 -0.56
C PHE A 134 15.14 11.68 -0.48
N GLU A 135 15.68 12.57 -1.31
CA GLU A 135 17.12 12.82 -1.37
C GLU A 135 17.66 13.50 -0.10
N ALA A 136 16.80 14.27 0.58
CA ALA A 136 17.12 14.94 1.83
C ALA A 136 16.72 14.07 3.04
N SER A 137 17.63 13.93 4.00
CA SER A 137 17.42 13.16 5.23
C SER A 137 18.27 13.70 6.37
N ASP A 138 17.75 13.61 7.59
CA ASP A 138 18.50 13.97 8.80
C ASP A 138 19.62 12.95 9.12
N ALA A 139 20.41 13.24 10.15
CA ALA A 139 21.52 12.39 10.59
C ALA A 139 21.09 11.00 11.07
N SER A 140 19.81 10.79 11.38
CA SER A 140 19.24 9.49 11.74
C SER A 140 18.74 8.69 10.54
N GLY A 141 18.85 9.25 9.33
CA GLY A 141 18.39 8.63 8.09
C GLY A 141 16.88 8.77 7.87
N LYS A 142 16.19 9.61 8.66
CA LYS A 142 14.79 9.91 8.45
C LYS A 142 14.66 10.95 7.32
N PRO A 143 13.76 10.75 6.34
CA PRO A 143 13.53 11.75 5.30
C PRO A 143 13.04 13.07 5.88
N ASP A 144 13.59 14.17 5.38
CA ASP A 144 13.19 15.53 5.78
C ASP A 144 11.73 15.78 5.39
N ASP A 145 11.02 16.57 6.21
CA ASP A 145 9.58 16.91 6.10
C ASP A 145 8.58 15.73 6.16
N TRP A 146 9.05 14.48 6.14
CA TRP A 146 8.22 13.28 6.30
C TRP A 146 8.15 12.83 7.76
N THR A 147 6.97 12.46 8.23
CA THR A 147 6.77 11.87 9.56
C THR A 147 6.69 10.36 9.45
N ILE A 148 7.62 9.65 10.10
CA ILE A 148 7.61 8.19 10.17
C ILE A 148 6.77 7.75 11.38
N ASN A 149 5.64 7.10 11.10
CA ASN A 149 4.75 6.56 12.13
C ASN A 149 5.00 5.06 12.27
N ASN A 150 5.58 4.70 13.40
CA ASN A 150 5.82 3.32 13.80
C ASN A 150 4.69 2.87 14.73
N SER A 151 4.10 1.70 14.46
CA SER A 151 3.15 1.07 15.38
C SER A 151 3.89 0.58 16.62
N THR A 152 3.56 1.15 17.77
CA THR A 152 4.16 0.78 19.06
C THR A 152 3.66 -0.56 19.58
N ASP A 153 2.43 -0.94 19.22
CA ASP A 153 1.77 -2.18 19.66
C ASP A 153 1.67 -3.22 18.52
N GLY A 154 2.48 -3.05 17.47
CA GLY A 154 2.50 -3.93 16.31
C GLY A 154 3.05 -5.32 16.62
N LEU A 155 2.53 -6.33 15.90
CA LEU A 155 3.10 -7.68 15.87
C LEU A 155 3.50 -8.01 14.42
N PRO A 156 4.79 -8.11 14.08
CA PRO A 156 5.96 -8.02 14.95
C PRO A 156 6.22 -6.58 15.44
N PRO A 157 6.94 -6.43 16.56
CA PRO A 157 7.46 -5.13 17.00
C PRO A 157 8.35 -4.48 15.94
N ILE A 158 8.44 -3.15 15.97
CA ILE A 158 9.31 -2.41 15.05
C ILE A 158 10.77 -2.46 15.51
N ASP A 159 11.65 -2.93 14.62
CA ASP A 159 13.11 -2.90 14.74
C ASP A 159 13.75 -2.51 13.39
N ASP A 160 15.08 -2.49 13.31
CA ASP A 160 15.79 -2.01 12.10
C ASP A 160 15.54 -2.87 10.85
N ARG A 161 15.07 -4.11 11.01
CA ARG A 161 14.76 -5.01 9.89
C ARG A 161 13.46 -4.58 9.21
N ASN A 162 12.49 -4.11 9.98
CA ASN A 162 11.16 -3.75 9.48
C ASN A 162 10.83 -2.25 9.58
N ARG A 163 11.65 -1.41 10.19
CA ARG A 163 11.43 0.04 10.18
C ARG A 163 11.51 0.59 8.75
N ALA A 164 10.70 1.61 8.50
CA ALA A 164 10.81 2.46 7.34
C ALA A 164 12.20 3.08 7.28
N LYS A 165 12.77 3.13 6.09
CA LYS A 165 14.13 3.64 5.88
C LYS A 165 14.33 4.09 4.46
N ILE A 166 15.25 5.01 4.28
CA ILE A 166 15.82 5.30 2.97
C ILE A 166 16.64 4.09 2.50
N VAL A 167 16.43 3.70 1.26
CA VAL A 167 17.23 2.69 0.55
C VAL A 167 17.95 3.37 -0.61
N THR A 168 19.16 2.91 -0.93
CA THR A 168 20.01 3.54 -1.95
C THR A 168 20.34 2.60 -3.12
N GLY A 169 20.73 3.17 -4.26
CA GLY A 169 21.38 2.47 -5.37
C GLY A 169 20.44 1.81 -6.39
N ASN A 170 19.13 1.95 -6.22
CA ASN A 170 18.13 1.49 -7.19
C ASN A 170 16.84 2.31 -7.05
N ALA A 171 17.00 3.63 -7.11
CA ALA A 171 15.94 4.63 -7.11
C ALA A 171 15.51 4.95 -8.56
N VAL A 172 14.33 5.55 -8.71
CA VAL A 172 13.82 6.07 -9.99
C VAL A 172 14.35 7.47 -10.25
N ASP A 173 14.35 8.32 -9.23
CA ASP A 173 14.96 9.65 -9.24
C ASP A 173 16.13 9.67 -8.25
N GLY A 174 17.23 10.33 -8.62
CA GLY A 174 18.42 10.43 -7.76
C GLY A 174 19.01 9.07 -7.35
N GLU A 175 19.32 8.93 -6.06
CA GLU A 175 19.99 7.77 -5.47
C GLU A 175 19.16 7.08 -4.38
N LYS A 176 18.13 7.73 -3.85
CA LYS A 176 17.39 7.34 -2.66
C LYS A 176 15.91 7.06 -2.97
N ALA A 177 15.36 6.07 -2.28
CA ALA A 177 13.93 5.81 -2.26
C ALA A 177 13.48 5.49 -0.84
N LEU A 178 12.19 5.65 -0.53
CA LEU A 178 11.66 5.38 0.80
C LEU A 178 10.97 4.01 0.86
N ARG A 179 11.53 3.09 1.67
CA ARG A 179 10.90 1.79 1.98
C ARG A 179 9.99 1.92 3.19
N VAL A 180 8.74 1.46 3.08
CA VAL A 180 7.71 1.47 4.14
C VAL A 180 6.93 0.16 4.17
N TRP A 181 6.14 -0.06 5.23
CA TRP A 181 5.11 -1.10 5.31
C TRP A 181 4.01 -0.68 6.30
N HIS A 182 2.97 -1.51 6.47
CA HIS A 182 1.80 -1.18 7.28
C HIS A 182 2.08 -0.57 8.66
N ASN A 183 2.99 -1.18 9.44
CA ASN A 183 3.30 -0.74 10.79
C ASN A 183 4.46 0.26 10.86
N SER A 184 5.11 0.59 9.74
CA SER A 184 6.12 1.64 9.66
C SER A 184 5.92 2.41 8.38
N ARG A 185 5.05 3.43 8.49
CA ARG A 185 4.51 4.20 7.37
C ARG A 185 5.07 5.62 7.37
N ALA A 186 5.06 6.27 6.22
CA ALA A 186 5.52 7.65 6.07
C ALA A 186 4.37 8.57 5.72
N ASN A 187 4.31 9.74 6.36
CA ASN A 187 3.21 10.68 6.19
C ASN A 187 3.73 12.08 5.90
N GLN A 188 3.01 12.80 5.06
CA GLN A 188 3.18 14.24 4.89
C GLN A 188 1.80 14.91 4.79
N THR A 189 1.66 16.08 5.38
CA THR A 189 0.44 16.87 5.27
C THR A 189 0.48 17.72 4.00
N LEU A 190 -0.57 17.63 3.20
CA LEU A 190 -0.83 18.48 2.05
C LEU A 190 -1.81 19.57 2.45
N GLN A 191 -1.50 20.81 2.09
CA GLN A 191 -2.47 21.91 2.10
C GLN A 191 -3.26 21.84 0.79
N VAL A 192 -4.58 21.72 0.89
CA VAL A 192 -5.47 21.62 -0.27
C VAL A 192 -6.50 22.74 -0.28
N GLU A 193 -7.06 23.03 -1.44
CA GLU A 193 -8.10 24.04 -1.66
C GLU A 193 -9.42 23.38 -2.06
N ALA A 194 -10.54 23.89 -1.55
CA ALA A 194 -11.88 23.40 -1.86
C ALA A 194 -12.11 23.25 -3.37
N GLU A 195 -12.67 22.12 -3.79
CA GLU A 195 -13.09 21.82 -5.16
C GLU A 195 -11.94 21.85 -6.20
N LYS A 196 -10.68 21.97 -5.77
CA LYS A 196 -9.53 21.87 -6.67
C LYS A 196 -8.98 20.45 -6.65
N PRO A 197 -8.98 19.74 -7.80
CA PRO A 197 -8.39 18.41 -7.87
C PRO A 197 -6.92 18.42 -7.46
N VAL A 198 -6.52 17.41 -6.70
CA VAL A 198 -5.13 17.13 -6.36
C VAL A 198 -4.76 15.81 -7.00
N THR A 199 -3.74 15.84 -7.87
CA THR A 199 -3.23 14.65 -8.54
C THR A 199 -1.87 14.30 -7.97
N ILE A 200 -1.74 13.07 -7.48
CA ILE A 200 -0.51 12.51 -6.95
C ILE A 200 -0.06 11.42 -7.92
N THR A 201 1.12 11.59 -8.51
CA THR A 201 1.79 10.59 -9.32
C THR A 201 3.02 10.11 -8.57
N PHE A 202 3.31 8.82 -8.59
CA PHE A 202 4.44 8.26 -7.85
C PHE A 202 4.95 6.98 -8.49
N SER A 203 6.23 6.70 -8.28
CA SER A 203 6.83 5.41 -8.57
C SER A 203 6.78 4.51 -7.33
N TYR A 204 6.53 3.23 -7.55
CA TYR A 204 6.50 2.23 -6.50
C TYR A 204 6.99 0.87 -6.98
N ARG A 205 7.50 0.07 -6.05
CA ARG A 205 7.77 -1.36 -6.26
C ARG A 205 7.69 -2.14 -4.97
N LEU A 206 7.58 -3.45 -5.10
CA LEU A 206 7.86 -4.37 -4.01
C LEU A 206 9.35 -4.23 -3.64
N SER A 207 9.60 -4.04 -2.35
CA SER A 207 10.94 -4.07 -1.78
C SER A 207 11.10 -5.38 -1.02
N ASP A 208 12.35 -5.87 -1.01
CA ASP A 208 12.77 -6.91 -0.09
C ASP A 208 12.93 -6.37 1.35
#